data_AF-N1VXD3-F1
#
_entry.id   AF-N1VXD3-F1
#
_cell.length_a   1.000
_cell.length_b   1.000
_cell.length_c   1.000
_cell.angle_alpha   90.00
_cell.angle_beta   90.00
_cell.angle_gamma   90.00
#
_symmetry.space_group_name_H-M   'P 1'
#
loop_
_entity.id
_entity.type
_entity.pdbx_description
1 polymer ?
#
loop_
_entity_poly.entity_id
_entity_poly.type
_entity_poly.pdbx_seq_one_letter_code
_entity_poly.pdbx_strand_id
1 'polypeptide(L)'
;MSYFEWQMQRSGEKHKFKIEFINKNNFFGGIWGANSNGTTWVTIVTQVANEKTAEIHNSGDNKHRQPIIIRRENQDAWLDLKLNT
;
A
#
# COMPACT_ATOMS: atom_id res chain seq x y z
N MET A 1 6.77 9.70 -2.07
CA MET A 1 5.43 9.08 -2.17
C MET A 1 4.80 9.04 -0.78
N SER A 2 3.48 9.19 -0.69
CA SER A 2 2.75 9.18 0.58
C SER A 2 1.38 8.55 0.44
N TYR A 3 0.84 8.01 1.52
CA TYR A 3 -0.56 7.58 1.63
C TYR A 3 -1.18 8.13 2.93
N PHE A 4 -2.50 8.05 3.03
CA PHE A 4 -3.21 8.51 4.21
C PHE A 4 -3.91 7.35 4.89
N GLU A 5 -3.87 7.35 6.21
CA GLU A 5 -4.59 6.38 7.04
C GLU A 5 -5.31 7.09 8.17
N TRP A 6 -6.31 6.42 8.74
CA TRP A 6 -7.12 6.97 9.82
C TRP A 6 -6.96 6.17 11.10
N GLN A 7 -6.61 6.87 12.17
CA GLN A 7 -6.53 6.30 13.52
C GLN A 7 -7.79 6.60 14.31
N MET A 8 -8.45 5.54 14.78
CA MET A 8 -9.49 5.67 15.79
C MET A 8 -8.85 5.98 17.13
N GLN A 9 -9.16 7.16 17.66
CA GLN A 9 -8.73 7.60 18.98
C GLN A 9 -9.58 6.93 20.06
N ARG A 10 -9.08 6.95 21.31
CA ARG A 10 -9.86 6.45 22.46
C ARG A 10 -11.19 7.19 22.67
N SER A 11 -11.28 8.44 22.21
CA SER A 11 -12.52 9.23 22.21
C SER A 11 -13.56 8.75 21.20
N GLY A 12 -13.19 7.86 20.27
CA GLY A 12 -14.04 7.46 19.13
C GLY A 12 -13.92 8.38 17.90
N GLU A 13 -13.09 9.42 17.97
CA GLU A 13 -12.81 10.29 16.82
C GLU A 13 -11.76 9.69 15.88
N LYS A 14 -11.83 10.06 14.60
CA LYS A 14 -10.84 9.64 13.59
C LYS A 14 -9.80 10.74 13.34
N HIS A 15 -8.53 10.43 13.54
CA HIS A 15 -7.41 11.30 13.19
C HIS A 15 -6.77 10.84 11.88
N LYS A 16 -6.69 11.72 10.89
CA LYS A 16 -6.00 11.48 9.62
C LYS A 16 -4.48 11.63 9.74
N PHE A 17 -3.74 10.59 9.40
CA PHE A 17 -2.28 10.62 9.28
C PHE A 17 -1.86 10.64 7.80
N LYS A 18 -0.83 11.42 7.49
CA LYS A 18 -0.07 11.29 6.23
C LYS A 18 1.18 10.47 6.53
N ILE A 19 1.33 9.33 5.86
CA ILE A 19 2.48 8.45 6.00
C ILE A 19 3.37 8.63 4.78
N GLU A 20 4.64 9.00 5.01
CA GLU A 20 5.63 9.26 3.98
C GLU A 20 6.80 8.29 4.09
N PHE A 21 7.32 7.84 2.95
CA PHE A 21 8.52 7.01 2.93
C PHE A 21 9.77 7.89 2.95
N ILE A 22 10.72 7.54 3.81
CA ILE A 22 12.02 8.22 3.91
C ILE A 22 12.72 8.23 2.55
N ASN A 23 12.74 7.07 1.88
CA ASN A 23 13.25 6.98 0.52
C ASN A 23 12.16 7.31 -0.51
N LYS A 24 12.32 8.44 -1.21
CA LYS A 24 11.38 8.93 -2.23
C LYS A 24 11.40 8.13 -3.53
N ASN A 25 12.40 7.28 -3.74
CA ASN A 25 12.53 6.43 -4.93
C ASN A 25 11.82 5.08 -4.79
N ASN A 26 11.19 4.80 -3.65
CA ASN A 26 10.37 3.61 -3.48
C ASN A 26 8.98 3.81 -4.09
N PHE A 27 8.37 2.74 -4.60
CA PHE A 27 7.03 2.75 -5.17
C PHE A 27 6.10 1.75 -4.48
N PHE A 28 4.79 1.93 -4.66
CA PHE A 28 3.80 0.95 -4.24
C PHE A 28 3.81 -0.21 -5.22
N GLY A 29 3.80 -1.44 -4.70
CA GLY A 29 3.58 -2.61 -5.53
C GLY A 29 2.08 -2.74 -5.85
N GLY A 30 1.78 -2.99 -7.11
CA GLY A 30 0.43 -3.14 -7.60
C GLY A 30 0.33 -4.17 -8.71
N ILE A 31 -0.88 -4.62 -8.96
CA ILE A 31 -1.23 -5.46 -10.12
C ILE A 31 -2.26 -4.72 -10.97
N TRP A 32 -2.30 -5.06 -12.25
CA TRP A 32 -3.21 -4.44 -13.20
C TRP A 32 -3.80 -5.49 -14.14
N GLY A 33 -4.88 -5.12 -14.81
CA GLY A 33 -5.49 -5.95 -15.85
C GLY A 33 -6.34 -5.13 -16.82
N ALA A 34 -6.68 -5.72 -17.95
CA ALA A 34 -7.54 -5.11 -18.96
C ALA A 34 -8.97 -5.67 -18.86
N ASN A 35 -9.95 -4.79 -19.02
CA ASN A 35 -11.36 -5.12 -19.17
C ASN A 35 -11.71 -5.34 -20.65
N SER A 36 -12.79 -6.07 -20.91
CA SER A 36 -13.27 -6.36 -22.28
C SER A 36 -13.68 -5.11 -23.07
N ASN A 37 -14.02 -4.02 -22.38
CA ASN A 37 -14.34 -2.73 -23.00
C ASN A 37 -13.09 -1.87 -23.32
N GLY A 38 -11.88 -2.44 -23.19
CA GLY A 38 -10.62 -1.75 -23.47
C GLY A 38 -10.11 -0.84 -22.34
N THR A 39 -10.80 -0.77 -21.20
CA THR A 39 -10.29 -0.03 -20.03
C THR A 39 -9.31 -0.87 -19.21
N THR A 40 -8.39 -0.22 -18.51
CA THR A 40 -7.43 -0.86 -17.60
C THR A 40 -7.79 -0.56 -16.16
N TRP A 41 -7.67 -1.56 -15.27
CA TRP A 41 -7.73 -1.37 -13.83
C TRP A 41 -6.35 -1.62 -13.21
N VAL A 42 -6.08 -0.94 -12.10
CA VAL A 42 -4.89 -1.14 -11.27
C VAL A 42 -5.31 -1.17 -9.81
N THR A 43 -4.65 -2.00 -9.01
CA THR A 43 -4.85 -2.03 -7.56
C THR A 43 -3.51 -2.11 -6.84
N ILE A 44 -3.46 -1.53 -5.63
CA ILE A 44 -2.29 -1.61 -4.76
C ILE A 44 -2.39 -2.91 -3.95
N VAL A 45 -1.33 -3.70 -3.98
CA VAL A 45 -1.23 -4.89 -3.14
C VAL A 45 -0.92 -4.46 -1.71
N THR A 46 -1.65 -5.02 -0.75
CA THR A 46 -1.46 -4.72 0.68
C THR A 46 -0.99 -5.95 1.43
N GLN A 47 -0.24 -5.72 2.49
CA GLN A 47 0.27 -6.73 3.42
C GLN A 47 -0.17 -6.41 4.85
N VAL A 48 0.17 -7.29 5.80
CA VAL A 48 0.02 -6.98 7.23
C VAL A 48 0.87 -5.74 7.56
N ALA A 49 0.27 -4.82 8.32
CA ALA A 49 0.95 -3.61 8.75
C ALA A 49 2.12 -3.94 9.69
N ASN A 50 3.19 -3.14 9.61
CA ASN A 50 4.18 -3.08 10.68
C ASN A 50 3.55 -2.45 11.93
N GLU A 51 4.23 -2.53 13.06
CA GLU A 51 3.72 -2.05 14.36
C GLU A 51 3.19 -0.61 14.29
N LYS A 52 3.95 0.30 13.67
CA LYS A 52 3.57 1.72 13.58
C LYS A 52 2.36 1.96 12.69
N THR A 53 2.28 1.32 11.54
CA THR A 53 1.09 1.44 10.68
C THR A 53 -0.12 0.73 11.29
N ALA A 54 0.07 -0.35 12.06
CA ALA A 54 -1.02 -1.03 12.76
C ALA A 54 -1.61 -0.15 13.87
N GLU A 55 -0.76 0.58 14.59
CA GLU A 55 -1.19 1.57 15.58
C GLU A 55 -2.05 2.68 14.94
N ILE A 56 -1.67 3.12 13.73
CA ILE A 56 -2.40 4.16 12.99
C ILE A 56 -3.69 3.58 12.39
N HIS A 57 -3.63 2.54 11.56
CA HIS A 57 -4.80 1.96 10.91
C HIS A 57 -5.40 0.86 11.79
N ASN A 58 -6.02 1.27 12.90
CA ASN A 58 -6.37 0.38 14.03
C ASN A 58 -7.86 -0.02 14.13
N SER A 59 -8.71 0.39 13.17
CA SER A 59 -10.16 0.18 13.26
C SER A 59 -10.80 -0.14 11.91
N GLY A 60 -12.01 -0.71 11.95
CA GLY A 60 -12.71 -1.23 10.77
C GLY A 60 -12.34 -2.65 10.40
N ASP A 61 -13.02 -3.18 9.38
CA ASP A 61 -12.91 -4.59 8.98
C ASP A 61 -11.55 -4.93 8.34
N ASN A 62 -10.92 -3.96 7.66
CA ASN A 62 -9.64 -4.13 6.97
C ASN A 62 -8.46 -3.39 7.66
N LYS A 63 -8.52 -3.26 8.99
CA LYS A 63 -7.45 -2.65 9.80
C LYS A 63 -6.14 -3.44 9.73
N HIS A 64 -5.07 -2.83 10.22
CA HIS A 64 -3.73 -3.42 10.32
C HIS A 64 -3.17 -3.87 8.97
N ARG A 65 -3.43 -3.08 7.93
CA ARG A 65 -2.89 -3.28 6.58
C ARG A 65 -2.05 -2.09 6.17
N GLN A 66 -1.07 -2.36 5.32
CA GLN A 66 -0.25 -1.34 4.67
C GLN A 66 0.01 -1.73 3.21
N PRO A 67 0.25 -0.78 2.29
CA PRO A 67 0.76 -1.07 0.96
C PRO A 67 2.08 -1.84 1.01
N ILE A 68 2.30 -2.74 0.05
CA ILE A 68 3.66 -3.28 -0.18
C ILE A 68 4.53 -2.19 -0.81
N ILE A 69 5.78 -2.14 -0.38
CA ILE A 69 6.75 -1.14 -0.84
C ILE A 69 7.84 -1.83 -1.62
N ILE A 70 7.95 -1.48 -2.91
CA ILE A 70 9.02 -1.98 -3.77
C ILE A 70 10.20 -1.02 -3.64
N ARG A 71 11.23 -1.51 -2.96
CA ARG A 71 12.51 -0.81 -2.81
C ARG A 71 13.24 -0.77 -4.14
N ARG A 72 14.08 0.25 -4.32
CA ARG A 72 14.81 0.49 -5.58
C ARG A 72 15.51 -0.76 -6.11
N GLU A 73 16.19 -1.50 -5.26
CA GLU A 73 16.93 -2.72 -5.59
C GLU A 73 16.05 -3.86 -6.14
N ASN A 74 14.74 -3.82 -5.90
CA ASN A 74 13.80 -4.86 -6.29
C ASN A 74 12.84 -4.41 -7.41
N GLN A 75 12.99 -3.20 -7.94
CA GLN A 75 12.04 -2.66 -8.93
C GLN A 75 12.10 -3.39 -10.26
N ASP A 76 13.31 -3.66 -10.76
CA ASP A 76 13.50 -4.38 -12.02
C ASP A 76 12.95 -5.80 -11.91
N ALA A 77 13.25 -6.49 -10.80
CA ALA A 77 12.70 -7.80 -10.51
C ALA A 77 11.16 -7.75 -10.42
N TRP A 78 10.57 -6.78 -9.72
CA TRP A 78 9.11 -6.67 -9.62
C TRP A 78 8.39 -6.53 -10.97
N LEU A 79 9.06 -5.93 -11.96
CA LEU A 79 8.52 -5.70 -13.30
C LEU A 79 8.92 -6.78 -14.31
N ASP A 80 9.76 -7.74 -13.92
CA ASP A 80 10.24 -8.79 -14.82
C ASP A 80 9.14 -9.81 -15.12
N LEU A 81 8.71 -9.83 -16.39
CA LEU A 81 7.71 -10.76 -16.90
C LEU A 81 8.17 -12.23 -16.85
N LYS A 82 9.48 -12.48 -16.77
CA LYS A 82 10.05 -13.83 -16.74
C LYS A 82 10.05 -14.47 -15.35
N LEU A 83 9.68 -13.75 -14.30
CA LEU A 83 9.51 -14.34 -12.97
C LEU A 83 8.21 -15.16 -12.83
N ASN A 84 7.38 -15.20 -13.88
CA ASN A 84 6.17 -16.03 -13.95
C ASN A 84 6.41 -17.47 -14.46
N THR A 85 7.66 -17.93 -14.57
CA THR A 85 8.01 -19.30 -15.01
C THR A 85 8.52 -20.18 -13.89
#